data_AF-X1QAQ8-F1
#
_entry.id   AF-X1QAQ8-F1
#
_cell.length_a   1.000
_cell.length_b   1.000
_cell.length_c   1.000
_cell.angle_alpha   90.00
_cell.angle_beta   90.00
_cell.angle_gamma   90.00
#
_symmetry.space_group_name_H-M   'P 1'
#
loop_
_entity.id
_entity.type
_entity.pdbx_description
1 polymer ?
#
loop_
_entity_poly.entity_id
_entity_poly.type
_entity_poly.pdbx_seq_one_letter_code
_entity_poly.pdbx_strand_id
1 'polypeptide(L)'
;MMSDGEETFYVSMKVNDMPINPIPSVKLICSGGCGDEVWVDKRLERIWSKVPVLCLECGLKKMDHAHAIKEDISFEIRPESIESLMNFFMERDKAHKP
;
A
#
# COMPACT_ATOMS: atom_id res chain seq x y z
N MET A 1 -28.55 -1.70 14.64
CA MET A 1 -28.42 -0.74 13.52
C MET A 1 -27.05 -0.99 12.94
N MET A 2 -26.98 -1.58 11.75
CA MET A 2 -25.73 -1.73 10.98
C MET A 2 -25.32 -0.31 10.54
N SER A 3 -24.09 0.16 10.71
CA SER A 3 -22.89 -0.47 10.15
C SER A 3 -21.67 -0.24 11.06
N ASP A 4 -21.00 -1.31 11.47
CA ASP A 4 -19.60 -1.29 11.91
C ASP A 4 -18.76 -0.68 10.77
N GLY A 5 -18.36 0.58 10.93
CA GLY A 5 -17.70 1.38 9.90
C GLY A 5 -16.21 1.09 9.77
N GLU A 6 -15.85 -0.16 9.47
CA GLU A 6 -14.46 -0.51 9.19
C GLU A 6 -14.03 0.06 7.82
N GLU A 7 -13.36 1.22 7.83
CA GLU A 7 -12.78 1.81 6.61
C GLU A 7 -11.49 1.07 6.24
N THR A 8 -11.57 0.13 5.29
CA THR A 8 -10.41 -0.63 4.80
C THR A 8 -9.74 0.08 3.62
N PHE A 9 -8.40 0.12 3.60
CA PHE A 9 -7.62 0.64 2.49
C PHE A 9 -6.36 -0.19 2.22
N TYR A 10 -5.94 -0.20 0.96
CA TYR A 10 -4.71 -0.85 0.51
C TYR A 10 -3.57 0.17 0.51
N VAL A 11 -2.48 -0.09 1.24
CA VAL A 11 -1.33 0.83 1.31
C VAL A 11 -0.18 0.28 0.50
N SER A 12 0.43 1.13 -0.33
CA SER A 12 1.60 0.75 -1.11
C SER A 12 2.64 1.85 -1.23
N MET A 13 3.80 1.49 -1.78
CA MET A 13 4.94 2.37 -1.97
C MET A 13 4.78 3.25 -3.20
N LYS A 14 5.32 4.48 -3.10
CA LYS A 14 5.36 5.40 -4.23
C LYS A 14 6.32 4.87 -5.29
N VAL A 15 5.98 5.10 -6.55
CA VAL A 15 6.87 4.81 -7.69
C VAL A 15 8.16 5.62 -7.59
N ASN A 16 8.10 6.85 -7.05
CA ASN A 16 9.28 7.70 -6.88
C ASN A 16 10.29 7.13 -5.87
N ASP A 17 9.81 6.45 -4.83
CA ASP A 17 10.68 5.84 -3.81
C ASP A 17 11.30 4.53 -4.31
N MET A 18 10.63 3.87 -5.26
CA MET A 18 11.08 2.62 -5.88
C MET A 18 10.76 2.64 -7.39
N PRO A 19 11.63 3.20 -8.24
CA PRO A 19 11.33 3.37 -9.66
C PRO A 19 11.36 2.06 -10.46
N ILE A 20 12.00 1.01 -9.91
CA ILE A 20 12.05 -0.32 -10.49
C ILE A 20 10.90 -1.14 -9.93
N ASN A 21 10.13 -1.76 -10.81
CA ASN A 21 9.00 -2.59 -10.42
C ASN A 21 9.49 -3.92 -9.81
N PRO A 22 9.24 -4.21 -8.51
CA PRO A 22 9.79 -5.38 -7.85
C PRO A 22 9.05 -6.69 -8.18
N ILE A 23 7.81 -6.61 -8.70
CA ILE A 23 6.91 -7.74 -9.00
C ILE A 23 6.05 -7.39 -10.24
N PRO A 24 5.15 -8.26 -10.75
CA PRO A 24 4.17 -7.88 -11.77
C PRO A 24 3.17 -6.83 -11.26
N SER A 25 3.61 -5.58 -11.11
CA SER A 25 2.80 -4.48 -10.59
C SER A 25 2.23 -3.61 -11.70
N VAL A 26 1.13 -2.92 -11.40
CA VAL A 26 0.63 -1.78 -12.17
C VAL A 26 0.80 -0.50 -11.37
N LYS A 27 0.75 0.64 -12.06
CA LYS A 27 0.77 1.96 -11.42
C LYS A 27 -0.66 2.44 -11.20
N LEU A 28 -0.93 2.96 -10.01
CA LEU A 28 -2.17 3.66 -9.70
C LEU A 28 -1.88 5.00 -9.07
N ILE A 29 -2.78 5.96 -9.26
CA ILE A 29 -2.74 7.23 -8.54
C ILE A 29 -3.22 7.00 -7.11
N CYS A 30 -2.48 7.53 -6.14
CA CYS A 30 -2.87 7.50 -4.73
C CYS A 30 -4.26 8.13 -4.55
N SER A 31 -5.19 7.37 -3.99
CA SER A 31 -6.57 7.79 -3.69
C SER A 31 -6.65 8.78 -2.53
N GLY A 32 -5.54 9.00 -1.82
CA GLY A 32 -5.43 9.97 -0.72
C GLY A 32 -5.30 11.43 -1.20
N GLY A 33 -5.27 11.67 -2.51
CA GLY A 33 -5.27 13.02 -3.10
C GLY A 33 -3.90 13.70 -3.14
N CYS A 34 -2.80 12.99 -2.86
CA CYS A 34 -1.45 13.57 -2.95
C CYS A 34 -0.92 13.68 -4.39
N GLY A 35 -1.55 13.01 -5.36
CA GLY A 35 -1.13 13.01 -6.77
C GLY A 35 0.02 12.07 -7.08
N ASP A 36 0.60 11.39 -6.09
CA ASP A 36 1.68 10.43 -6.30
C ASP A 36 1.18 9.14 -6.97
N GLU A 37 2.02 8.54 -7.81
CA GLU A 37 1.84 7.17 -8.30
C GLU A 37 2.33 6.17 -7.25
N VAL A 38 1.62 5.05 -7.11
CA VAL A 38 2.01 3.91 -6.28
C VAL A 38 2.03 2.63 -7.10
N TRP A 39 2.91 1.70 -6.73
CA TRP A 39 2.90 0.35 -7.30
C TRP A 39 1.82 -0.49 -6.64
N VAL A 40 1.05 -1.28 -7.39
CA VAL A 40 0.16 -2.29 -6.81
C VAL A 40 0.35 -3.63 -7.51
N ASP A 41 0.38 -4.72 -6.74
CA ASP A 41 0.55 -6.05 -7.31
C ASP A 41 -0.67 -6.43 -8.15
N LYS A 42 -0.48 -6.70 -9.44
CA LYS A 42 -1.57 -7.11 -10.33
C LYS A 42 -2.24 -8.40 -9.87
N ARG A 43 -1.53 -9.30 -9.20
CA ARG A 43 -2.07 -10.57 -8.67
C ARG A 43 -3.15 -10.36 -7.62
N LEU A 44 -3.15 -9.19 -6.97
CA LEU A 44 -4.13 -8.79 -5.98
C LEU A 44 -5.22 -7.87 -6.48
N GLU A 45 -5.43 -7.78 -7.79
CA GLU A 45 -6.50 -6.96 -8.36
C GLU A 45 -7.86 -7.20 -7.72
N ARG A 46 -8.18 -8.44 -7.38
CA ARG A 46 -9.42 -8.80 -6.66
C ARG A 46 -9.61 -8.13 -5.28
N ILE A 47 -8.51 -7.65 -4.68
CA ILE A 47 -8.47 -6.97 -3.39
C ILE A 47 -8.45 -5.46 -3.61
N TRP A 48 -7.41 -4.92 -4.26
CA TRP A 48 -7.24 -3.47 -4.38
C TRP A 48 -8.25 -2.80 -5.31
N SER A 49 -8.98 -3.55 -6.15
CA SER A 49 -10.09 -2.98 -6.95
C SER A 49 -11.33 -2.64 -6.12
N LYS A 50 -11.40 -3.08 -4.86
CA LYS A 50 -12.58 -2.91 -3.98
C LYS A 50 -12.38 -1.87 -2.89
N VAL A 51 -11.15 -1.43 -2.68
CA VAL A 51 -10.77 -0.53 -1.57
C VAL A 51 -9.90 0.61 -2.09
N PRO A 52 -9.90 1.79 -1.44
CA PRO A 52 -8.99 2.87 -1.80
C PRO A 52 -7.53 2.43 -1.71
N VAL A 53 -6.72 2.84 -2.69
CA VAL A 53 -5.28 2.57 -2.73
C VAL A 53 -4.53 3.84 -2.29
N LEU A 54 -3.76 3.77 -1.22
CA LEU A 54 -3.05 4.90 -0.62
C LEU A 54 -1.54 4.69 -0.69
N CYS A 55 -0.79 5.79 -0.82
CA CYS A 55 0.62 5.78 -0.47
C CYS A 55 0.79 5.68 1.06
N LEU A 56 1.96 5.27 1.53
CA LEU A 56 2.25 5.12 2.96
C LEU A 56 1.93 6.38 3.77
N GLU A 57 2.34 7.56 3.30
CA GLU A 57 2.07 8.84 3.98
C GLU A 57 0.57 9.14 4.11
N CYS A 58 -0.20 8.89 3.05
CA CYS A 58 -1.65 9.09 3.07
C CYS A 58 -2.35 8.08 3.98
N GLY A 59 -1.89 6.82 3.98
CA GLY A 59 -2.38 5.78 4.90
C GLY A 59 -2.16 6.16 6.36
N LEU A 60 -0.94 6.61 6.71
CA LEU A 60 -0.61 7.05 8.07
C LEU A 60 -1.45 8.25 8.51
N LYS A 61 -1.62 9.27 7.65
CA LYS A 61 -2.49 10.43 7.96
C LYS A 61 -3.94 10.03 8.24
N LYS A 62 -4.45 9.04 7.50
CA LYS A 62 -5.80 8.49 7.72
C LYS A 62 -5.90 7.78 9.07
N MET A 63 -4.87 7.02 9.44
CA MET A 63 -4.78 6.38 10.76
C MET A 63 -4.72 7.40 11.91
N ASP A 64 -3.90 8.43 11.76
CA ASP A 64 -3.77 9.50 12.77
C ASP A 64 -5.10 10.24 12.96
N HIS A 65 -5.80 10.53 11.86
CA HIS A 65 -7.12 11.19 11.92
C HIS A 65 -8.17 10.33 12.62
N ALA A 66 -8.23 9.04 12.30
CA ALA A 66 -9.12 8.08 12.96
C ALA A 66 -8.88 7.99 14.47
N HIS A 67 -7.60 7.93 14.86
CA HIS A 67 -7.20 7.91 16.26
C HIS A 67 -7.64 9.20 16.98
N ALA A 68 -7.52 10.36 16.32
CA ALA A 68 -7.89 11.65 16.88
C ALA A 68 -9.41 11.79 17.13
N ILE A 69 -10.25 11.14 16.31
CA ILE A 69 -11.72 11.22 16.42
C ILE A 69 -12.34 10.07 17.21
N LYS A 70 -11.54 9.14 17.76
CA LYS A 70 -11.97 7.94 18.50
C LYS A 70 -12.96 7.06 17.72
N GLU A 71 -12.81 6.99 16.39
CA GLU A 71 -13.51 6.00 15.60
C GLU A 71 -12.74 4.67 15.66
N ASP A 72 -13.45 3.57 15.91
CA ASP A 72 -12.91 2.21 15.79
C ASP A 72 -12.73 1.88 14.30
N ILE A 73 -11.71 2.45 13.69
CA ILE A 73 -11.32 2.09 12.33
C ILE A 73 -10.31 0.95 12.42
N SER A 74 -10.70 -0.22 11.93
CA SER A 74 -9.76 -1.32 11.76
C SER A 74 -9.05 -1.16 10.42
N PHE A 75 -7.72 -1.12 10.49
CA PHE A 75 -6.87 -0.92 9.32
C PHE A 75 -6.28 -2.25 8.90
N GLU A 76 -6.68 -2.74 7.73
CA GLU A 76 -6.00 -3.87 7.12
C GLU A 76 -4.94 -3.39 6.13
N ILE A 77 -3.75 -3.09 6.65
CA ILE A 77 -2.59 -2.82 5.81
C ILE A 77 -2.19 -4.13 5.15
N ARG A 78 -2.57 -4.32 3.88
CA ARG A 78 -2.14 -5.44 3.05
C ARG A 78 -0.81 -5.09 2.40
N PRO A 79 0.33 -5.50 2.98
CA PRO A 79 1.60 -4.86 2.68
C PRO A 79 2.10 -5.21 1.30
N GLU A 80 1.89 -6.47 0.83
CA GLU A 80 2.28 -7.09 -0.46
C GLU A 80 3.65 -6.76 -1.08
N SER A 81 4.42 -6.01 -0.32
CA SER A 81 5.61 -5.32 -0.68
C SER A 81 6.58 -5.48 0.49
N ILE A 82 6.19 -5.86 1.71
CA ILE A 82 7.20 -6.27 2.71
C ILE A 82 7.81 -7.60 2.32
N GLU A 83 7.05 -8.69 2.16
CA GLU A 83 7.64 -10.00 1.80
C GLU A 83 8.16 -10.01 0.35
N SER A 84 7.45 -9.37 -0.60
CA SER A 84 7.90 -9.22 -1.98
C SER A 84 9.07 -8.23 -2.14
N LEU A 85 9.12 -7.07 -1.43
CA LEU A 85 10.35 -6.24 -1.43
C LEU A 85 11.46 -6.92 -0.66
N MET A 86 11.19 -7.60 0.46
CA MET A 86 12.24 -8.33 1.19
C MET A 86 12.83 -9.40 0.30
N ASN A 87 12.01 -10.15 -0.45
CA ASN A 87 12.50 -11.08 -1.46
C ASN A 87 13.26 -10.37 -2.59
N PHE A 88 12.75 -9.26 -3.14
CA PHE A 88 13.47 -8.47 -4.15
C PHE A 88 14.82 -7.95 -3.65
N PHE A 89 14.89 -7.39 -2.45
CA PHE A 89 16.13 -6.90 -1.84
C PHE A 89 17.09 -8.04 -1.51
N MET A 90 16.59 -9.15 -0.96
CA MET A 90 17.40 -10.35 -0.71
C MET A 90 17.95 -10.94 -2.01
N GLU A 91 17.20 -10.93 -3.11
CA GLU A 91 17.65 -11.40 -4.43
C GLU A 91 18.62 -10.42 -5.09
N ARG A 92 18.37 -9.11 -4.99
CA ARG A 92 19.27 -8.07 -5.50
C ARG A 92 20.64 -8.12 -4.81
N ASP A 93 20.67 -8.29 -3.50
CA ASP A 93 21.91 -8.38 -2.72
C ASP A 93 22.66 -9.71 -2.97
N LYS A 94 21.95 -10.80 -3.29
CA LYS A 94 22.56 -12.04 -3.79
C LYS A 94 23.20 -11.88 -5.17
N ALA A 95 22.57 -11.11 -6.07
CA ALA A 95 23.09 -10.83 -7.41
C ALA A 95 24.30 -9.87 -7.42
N HIS A 96 24.54 -9.14 -6.31
CA HIS A 96 25.64 -8.20 -6.14
C HIS A 96 26.70 -8.68 -5.13
N LYS A 97 26.71 -9.96 -4.77
CA LYS A 97 27.85 -10.55 -4.05
C LYS A 97 29.02 -10.74 -5.04
N PRO A 98 30.22 -10.20 -4.76
CA PRO A 98 31.41 -10.43 -5.58
C PRO A 98 31.84 -11.90 -5.59
#